data_AF-A0A848WCD2-F1
#
_entry.id   AF-A0A848WCD2-F1
#
_cell.length_a   1.000
_cell.length_b   1.000
_cell.length_c   1.000
_cell.angle_alpha   90.00
_cell.angle_beta   90.00
_cell.angle_gamma   90.00
#
_symmetry.space_group_name_H-M   'P 1'
#
loop_
_entity.id
_entity.type
_entity.pdbx_description
1 polymer ?
#
loop_
_entity_poly.entity_id
_entity_poly.type
_entity_poly.pdbx_seq_one_letter_code
_entity_poly.pdbx_strand_id
1 'polypeptide(L)'
;FTADEAIALMDEAGIDAAVIHLVHWDPNCHQVAAAAVAKYPGRFAMLDELAPTDPRSKDRLATLLDQPGVLGLRYVMVSEPERQWLHDGEFDWLWPAAEAAGVPIAMLATDSMDMIDGIAERHPGLRLTIDHLGGRGGLTTLKDHDAMTHIPEMLALAKHPNVAVKVTGAPGYSAETYPFPIMQSYVRQIFDAFGPERTFWGTDITKMPCSWRECATMFTEELPWLSADDQRLVMGDAVCAWWGWNRAAE
;
A
#
# COMPACT_ATOMS: atom_id res chain seq x y z
N PHE A 1 18.48 3.54 1.62
CA PHE A 1 18.68 2.54 0.57
C PHE A 1 18.84 3.26 -0.75
N THR A 2 19.88 2.92 -1.50
CA THR A 2 19.94 3.22 -2.94
C THR A 2 19.11 2.20 -3.73
N ALA A 3 18.81 2.49 -4.99
CA ALA A 3 18.14 1.54 -5.87
C ALA A 3 18.94 0.22 -6.02
N ASP A 4 20.26 0.31 -6.12
CA ASP A 4 21.14 -0.85 -6.36
C ASP A 4 21.18 -1.76 -5.13
N GLU A 5 21.23 -1.17 -3.93
CA GLU A 5 21.10 -1.91 -2.67
C GLU A 5 19.74 -2.62 -2.58
N ALA A 6 18.66 -1.94 -2.97
CA ALA A 6 17.33 -2.53 -2.96
C ALA A 6 17.22 -3.70 -3.94
N ILE A 7 17.74 -3.57 -5.17
CA ILE A 7 17.75 -4.66 -6.17
C ILE A 7 18.52 -5.87 -5.64
N ALA A 8 19.72 -5.67 -5.08
CA ALA A 8 20.52 -6.78 -4.56
C ALA A 8 19.78 -7.56 -3.45
N LEU A 9 19.13 -6.85 -2.53
CA LEU A 9 18.36 -7.46 -1.44
C LEU A 9 17.06 -8.11 -1.92
N MET A 10 16.40 -7.51 -2.92
CA MET A 10 15.23 -8.08 -3.59
C MET A 10 15.59 -9.38 -4.30
N ASP A 11 16.69 -9.41 -5.06
CA ASP A 11 17.16 -10.60 -5.77
C ASP A 11 17.53 -11.73 -4.78
N GLU A 12 18.18 -11.41 -3.65
CA GLU A 12 18.48 -12.38 -2.58
C GLU A 12 17.21 -12.99 -1.96
N ALA A 13 16.16 -12.18 -1.82
CA ALA A 13 14.88 -12.60 -1.25
C ALA A 13 13.90 -13.21 -2.28
N GLY A 14 14.26 -13.23 -3.57
CA GLY A 14 13.38 -13.72 -4.64
C GLY A 14 12.21 -12.78 -4.97
N ILE A 15 12.41 -11.47 -4.81
CA ILE A 15 11.39 -10.44 -5.07
C ILE A 15 11.67 -9.80 -6.42
N ASP A 16 10.74 -9.99 -7.36
CA ASP A 16 10.92 -9.48 -8.72
C ASP A 16 10.82 -7.96 -8.81
N ALA A 17 9.91 -7.31 -8.07
CA ALA A 17 9.62 -5.90 -8.26
C ALA A 17 9.05 -5.25 -7.00
N ALA A 18 9.18 -3.93 -6.89
CA ALA A 18 8.67 -3.17 -5.75
C ALA A 18 8.03 -1.84 -6.19
N VAL A 19 6.97 -1.44 -5.49
CA VAL A 19 6.36 -0.11 -5.63
C VAL A 19 6.90 0.80 -4.54
N ILE A 20 7.54 1.88 -4.95
CA ILE A 20 8.15 2.89 -4.08
C ILE A 20 7.05 3.82 -3.55
N HIS A 21 7.04 3.97 -2.24
CA HIS A 21 6.22 4.96 -1.55
C HIS A 21 7.09 6.16 -1.21
N LEU A 22 6.66 7.35 -1.64
CA LEU A 22 7.36 8.59 -1.34
C LEU A 22 7.37 8.88 0.17
N VAL A 23 8.44 9.52 0.63
CA VAL A 23 8.67 9.88 2.04
C VAL A 23 8.82 11.39 2.16
N HIS A 24 7.81 12.04 2.75
CA HIS A 24 7.67 13.50 2.75
C HIS A 24 8.76 14.29 3.45
N TRP A 25 9.48 13.66 4.38
CA TRP A 25 10.58 14.34 5.08
C TRP A 25 11.79 14.56 4.16
N ASP A 26 11.92 13.79 3.07
CA ASP A 26 12.99 13.96 2.08
C ASP A 26 12.49 14.82 0.91
N PRO A 27 12.99 16.05 0.72
CA PRO A 27 12.58 16.91 -0.39
C PRO A 27 12.94 16.32 -1.77
N ASN A 28 13.84 15.35 -1.83
CA ASN A 28 14.27 14.71 -3.08
C ASN A 28 13.57 13.37 -3.33
N CYS A 29 12.61 12.95 -2.49
CA CYS A 29 11.98 11.63 -2.58
C CYS A 29 11.44 11.30 -3.98
N HIS A 30 10.81 12.27 -4.65
CA HIS A 30 10.31 12.12 -6.03
C HIS A 30 11.44 11.85 -7.02
N GLN A 31 12.57 12.58 -6.92
CA GLN A 31 13.71 12.43 -7.82
C GLN A 31 14.41 11.09 -7.60
N VAL A 32 14.53 10.65 -6.33
CA VAL A 32 15.10 9.35 -5.98
C VAL A 32 14.23 8.22 -6.52
N ALA A 33 12.90 8.29 -6.35
CA ALA A 33 11.97 7.29 -6.87
C ALA A 33 11.99 7.24 -8.41
N ALA A 34 11.87 8.40 -9.07
CA ALA A 34 11.92 8.48 -10.54
C ALA A 34 13.25 7.98 -11.11
N ALA A 35 14.38 8.26 -10.44
CA ALA A 35 15.68 7.74 -10.85
C ALA A 35 15.77 6.22 -10.71
N ALA A 36 15.17 5.63 -9.66
CA ALA A 36 15.13 4.18 -9.49
C ALA A 36 14.29 3.50 -10.58
N VAL A 37 13.09 4.04 -10.86
CA VAL A 37 12.20 3.59 -11.96
C VAL A 37 12.92 3.66 -13.31
N ALA A 38 13.56 4.79 -13.62
CA ALA A 38 14.27 4.96 -14.88
C ALA A 38 15.50 4.05 -15.02
N LYS A 39 16.19 3.76 -13.91
CA LYS A 39 17.39 2.90 -13.90
C LYS A 39 17.05 1.42 -14.03
N TYR A 40 15.93 0.97 -13.46
CA TYR A 40 15.50 -0.42 -13.45
C TYR A 40 14.02 -0.56 -13.85
N PRO A 41 13.69 -0.35 -15.14
CA PRO A 41 12.31 -0.47 -15.63
C PRO A 41 11.74 -1.86 -15.36
N GLY A 42 10.45 -1.93 -15.01
CA GLY A 42 9.77 -3.17 -14.63
C GLY A 42 10.16 -3.74 -13.25
N ARG A 43 11.24 -3.24 -12.63
CA ARG A 43 11.65 -3.61 -11.26
C ARG A 43 11.13 -2.63 -10.22
N PHE A 44 11.00 -1.35 -10.58
CA PHE A 44 10.42 -0.33 -9.71
C PHE A 44 9.29 0.41 -10.41
N ALA A 45 8.26 0.67 -9.62
CA ALA A 45 7.23 1.66 -9.91
C ALA A 45 7.02 2.54 -8.67
N MET A 46 6.14 3.53 -8.73
CA MET A 46 5.86 4.42 -7.59
C MET A 46 4.40 4.85 -7.53
N LEU A 47 3.97 5.20 -6.32
CA LEU A 47 2.77 6.00 -6.12
C LEU A 47 3.19 7.44 -5.84
N ASP A 48 2.68 8.36 -6.66
CA ASP A 48 2.97 9.79 -6.57
C ASP A 48 2.07 10.45 -5.52
N GLU A 49 2.26 11.74 -5.28
CA GLU A 49 1.38 12.53 -4.44
C GLU A 49 1.09 13.90 -5.06
N LEU A 50 -0.19 14.29 -5.03
CA LEU A 50 -0.62 15.62 -5.41
C LEU A 50 -1.11 16.36 -4.16
N ALA A 51 -0.57 17.55 -3.93
CA ALA A 51 -0.99 18.39 -2.80
C ALA A 51 -2.49 18.71 -2.92
N PRO A 52 -3.33 18.31 -1.94
CA PRO A 52 -4.79 18.49 -2.04
C PRO A 52 -5.20 19.96 -2.06
N THR A 53 -4.38 20.83 -1.45
CA THR A 53 -4.62 22.27 -1.31
C THR A 53 -4.01 23.10 -2.45
N ASP A 54 -3.29 22.50 -3.39
CA ASP A 54 -2.73 23.21 -4.56
C ASP A 54 -3.72 23.13 -5.74
N PRO A 55 -4.27 24.26 -6.23
CA PRO A 55 -5.17 24.27 -7.37
C PRO A 55 -4.61 23.61 -8.64
N ARG A 56 -3.27 23.60 -8.80
CA ARG A 56 -2.59 22.99 -9.96
C ARG A 56 -2.61 21.47 -9.94
N SER A 57 -2.91 20.85 -8.80
CA SER A 57 -2.99 19.40 -8.67
C SER A 57 -4.07 18.78 -9.56
N LYS A 58 -5.18 19.51 -9.80
CA LYS A 58 -6.26 19.05 -10.68
C LYS A 58 -5.78 18.80 -12.10
N ASP A 59 -5.00 19.71 -12.64
CA ASP A 59 -4.47 19.60 -14.00
C ASP A 59 -3.43 18.46 -14.11
N ARG A 60 -2.63 18.25 -13.05
CA ARG A 60 -1.64 17.17 -13.01
C ARG A 60 -2.26 15.78 -12.94
N LEU A 61 -3.43 15.64 -12.32
CA LEU A 61 -4.09 14.35 -12.19
C LEU A 61 -4.43 13.73 -13.56
N ALA A 62 -4.84 14.56 -14.53
CA ALA A 62 -5.26 14.11 -15.85
C ALA A 62 -4.15 13.39 -16.65
N THR A 63 -2.89 13.76 -16.42
CA THR A 63 -1.72 13.18 -17.08
C THR A 63 -0.86 12.38 -16.11
N LEU A 64 -1.38 12.02 -14.93
CA LEU A 64 -0.59 11.42 -13.86
C LEU A 64 0.03 10.09 -14.31
N LEU A 65 -0.78 9.23 -14.93
CA LEU A 65 -0.39 7.89 -15.37
C LEU A 65 0.43 7.89 -16.68
N ASP A 66 0.58 9.04 -17.33
CA ASP A 66 1.50 9.19 -18.47
C ASP A 66 2.97 9.23 -18.03
N GLN A 67 3.21 9.46 -16.73
CA GLN A 67 4.55 9.47 -16.16
C GLN A 67 5.07 8.03 -16.02
N PRO A 68 6.27 7.73 -16.55
CA PRO A 68 6.85 6.38 -16.47
C PRO A 68 6.89 5.83 -15.04
N GLY A 69 6.34 4.63 -14.86
CA GLY A 69 6.29 3.90 -13.59
C GLY A 69 5.41 4.53 -12.49
N VAL A 70 4.60 5.57 -12.78
CA VAL A 70 3.59 6.06 -11.82
C VAL A 70 2.32 5.23 -11.94
N LEU A 71 1.92 4.60 -10.84
CA LEU A 71 0.78 3.68 -10.82
C LEU A 71 -0.48 4.27 -10.17
N GLY A 72 -0.36 5.42 -9.53
CA GLY A 72 -1.46 6.05 -8.81
C GLY A 72 -0.95 7.03 -7.77
N LEU A 73 -1.82 7.32 -6.79
CA LEU A 73 -1.53 8.24 -5.71
C LEU A 73 -1.46 7.53 -4.37
N ARG A 74 -0.73 8.12 -3.42
CA ARG A 74 -0.73 7.66 -2.05
C ARG A 74 -0.78 8.82 -1.07
N TYR A 75 -1.59 8.69 -0.01
CA TYR A 75 -1.71 9.70 1.03
C TYR A 75 -1.53 9.10 2.42
N VAL A 76 -0.83 9.82 3.29
CA VAL A 76 -0.69 9.50 4.72
C VAL A 76 -1.53 10.49 5.52
N MET A 77 -2.58 9.99 6.17
CA MET A 77 -3.62 10.78 6.85
C MET A 77 -3.82 10.32 8.31
N VAL A 78 -2.71 9.95 8.98
CA VAL A 78 -2.69 9.53 10.39
C VAL A 78 -2.17 10.61 11.34
N SER A 79 -1.65 11.71 10.80
CA SER A 79 -1.13 12.87 11.54
C SER A 79 -1.83 14.15 11.08
N GLU A 80 -1.71 15.20 11.88
CA GLU A 80 -2.16 16.53 11.48
C GLU A 80 -1.07 17.27 10.67
N PRO A 81 -1.45 18.07 9.66
CA PRO A 81 -2.83 18.47 9.33
C PRO A 81 -3.59 17.53 8.37
N GLU A 82 -2.94 16.49 7.82
CA GLU A 82 -3.51 15.68 6.73
C GLU A 82 -4.77 14.92 7.14
N ARG A 83 -4.83 14.45 8.40
CA ARG A 83 -6.03 13.83 8.94
C ARG A 83 -7.18 14.84 8.98
N GLN A 84 -6.99 16.03 9.54
CA GLN A 84 -8.03 17.05 9.56
C GLN A 84 -8.46 17.47 8.15
N TRP A 85 -7.54 17.58 7.19
CA TRP A 85 -7.87 17.89 5.79
C TRP A 85 -8.81 16.87 5.14
N LEU A 86 -8.68 15.58 5.49
CA LEU A 86 -9.63 14.56 5.04
C LEU A 86 -11.05 14.84 5.57
N HIS A 87 -11.18 15.28 6.83
CA HIS A 87 -12.46 15.60 7.46
C HIS A 87 -13.05 16.94 7.02
N ASP A 88 -12.20 17.92 6.72
CA ASP A 88 -12.60 19.27 6.28
C ASP A 88 -12.97 19.35 4.80
N GLY A 89 -12.77 18.26 4.04
CA GLY A 89 -13.14 18.18 2.62
C GLY A 89 -12.09 18.73 1.65
N GLU A 90 -10.85 18.97 2.10
CA GLU A 90 -9.76 19.43 1.21
C GLU A 90 -9.43 18.41 0.11
N PHE A 91 -9.73 17.13 0.36
CA PHE A 91 -9.60 16.04 -0.61
C PHE A 91 -10.86 15.79 -1.46
N ASP A 92 -11.99 16.46 -1.22
CA ASP A 92 -13.27 16.08 -1.85
C ASP A 92 -13.26 16.20 -3.38
N TRP A 93 -12.43 17.09 -3.92
CA TRP A 93 -12.25 17.20 -5.36
C TRP A 93 -11.52 15.99 -5.97
N LEU A 94 -10.67 15.33 -5.18
CA LEU A 94 -9.77 14.28 -5.64
C LEU A 94 -10.53 13.02 -6.00
N TRP A 95 -11.48 12.60 -5.18
CA TRP A 95 -12.20 11.33 -5.35
C TRP A 95 -12.91 11.20 -6.70
N PRO A 96 -13.82 12.13 -7.11
CA PRO A 96 -14.46 12.04 -8.41
C PRO A 96 -13.48 12.22 -9.57
N ALA A 97 -12.42 13.01 -9.39
CA ALA A 97 -11.44 13.25 -10.43
C ALA A 97 -10.54 12.03 -10.67
N ALA A 98 -10.12 11.34 -9.61
CA ALA A 98 -9.33 10.13 -9.68
C ALA A 98 -10.15 8.95 -10.22
N GLU A 99 -11.42 8.85 -9.82
CA GLU A 99 -12.37 7.88 -10.38
C GLU A 99 -12.51 8.05 -11.90
N ALA A 100 -12.76 9.28 -12.36
CA ALA A 100 -12.92 9.59 -13.78
C ALA A 100 -11.64 9.35 -14.59
N ALA A 101 -10.47 9.60 -14.00
CA ALA A 101 -9.17 9.36 -14.63
C ALA A 101 -8.70 7.89 -14.49
N GLY A 102 -9.41 7.05 -13.74
CA GLY A 102 -9.00 5.67 -13.46
C GLY A 102 -7.76 5.57 -12.56
N VAL A 103 -7.40 6.62 -11.84
CA VAL A 103 -6.21 6.70 -10.97
C VAL A 103 -6.50 6.03 -9.62
N PRO A 104 -5.81 4.92 -9.28
CA PRO A 104 -5.94 4.29 -7.96
C PRO A 104 -5.37 5.18 -6.85
N ILE A 105 -5.91 5.06 -5.64
CA ILE A 105 -5.42 5.78 -4.46
C ILE A 105 -5.15 4.81 -3.32
N ALA A 106 -3.93 4.83 -2.79
CA ALA A 106 -3.55 4.17 -1.54
C ALA A 106 -3.59 5.16 -0.36
N MET A 107 -4.01 4.69 0.81
CA MET A 107 -4.24 5.54 1.98
C MET A 107 -3.76 4.86 3.26
N LEU A 108 -2.99 5.60 4.05
CA LEU A 108 -2.73 5.27 5.45
C LEU A 108 -3.63 6.17 6.32
N ALA A 109 -4.75 5.65 6.81
CA ALA A 109 -5.79 6.44 7.51
C ALA A 109 -6.48 5.64 8.63
N THR A 110 -5.69 5.08 9.56
CA THR A 110 -6.14 4.17 10.63
C THR A 110 -7.36 4.66 11.41
N ASP A 111 -7.41 5.96 11.72
CA ASP A 111 -8.47 6.57 12.54
C ASP A 111 -9.62 7.15 11.69
N SER A 112 -9.76 6.74 10.44
CA SER A 112 -10.75 7.31 9.50
C SER A 112 -11.33 6.27 8.55
N MET A 113 -11.58 5.05 9.06
CA MET A 113 -12.20 3.95 8.30
C MET A 113 -13.62 4.30 7.84
N ASP A 114 -14.36 5.08 8.62
CA ASP A 114 -15.68 5.63 8.28
C ASP A 114 -15.62 6.58 7.07
N MET A 115 -14.56 7.39 6.98
CA MET A 115 -14.32 8.24 5.81
C MET A 115 -14.05 7.40 4.56
N ILE A 116 -13.23 6.33 4.70
CA ILE A 116 -12.98 5.39 3.60
C ILE A 116 -14.29 4.70 3.18
N ASP A 117 -15.14 4.29 4.13
CA ASP A 117 -16.45 3.68 3.87
C ASP A 117 -17.31 4.59 2.99
N GLY A 118 -17.43 5.87 3.38
CA GLY A 118 -18.21 6.85 2.65
C GLY A 118 -17.64 7.20 1.27
N ILE A 119 -16.31 7.26 1.12
CA ILE A 119 -15.67 7.50 -0.18
C ILE A 119 -15.91 6.30 -1.11
N ALA A 120 -15.71 5.08 -0.62
CA ALA A 120 -15.91 3.86 -1.40
C ALA A 120 -17.35 3.72 -1.90
N GLU A 121 -18.33 4.05 -1.06
CA GLU A 121 -19.76 4.02 -1.42
C GLU A 121 -20.13 5.07 -2.48
N ARG A 122 -19.59 6.29 -2.37
CA ARG A 122 -19.86 7.38 -3.31
C ARG A 122 -19.13 7.24 -4.65
N HIS A 123 -18.01 6.53 -4.67
CA HIS A 123 -17.12 6.37 -5.83
C HIS A 123 -16.84 4.89 -6.11
N PRO A 124 -17.85 4.09 -6.50
CA PRO A 124 -17.69 2.64 -6.67
C PRO A 124 -16.71 2.24 -7.80
N GLY A 125 -16.36 3.16 -8.71
CA GLY A 125 -15.33 2.94 -9.73
C GLY A 125 -13.90 3.30 -9.27
N LEU A 126 -13.75 3.99 -8.14
CA LEU A 126 -12.45 4.38 -7.61
C LEU A 126 -11.80 3.22 -6.86
N ARG A 127 -10.63 2.79 -7.31
CA ARG A 127 -9.82 1.75 -6.66
C ARG A 127 -9.07 2.33 -5.47
N LEU A 128 -9.49 1.92 -4.27
CA LEU A 128 -8.90 2.34 -2.99
C LEU A 128 -8.06 1.21 -2.39
N THR A 129 -6.91 1.56 -1.81
CA THR A 129 -6.05 0.60 -1.12
C THR A 129 -5.72 1.10 0.29
N ILE A 130 -5.97 0.27 1.30
CA ILE A 130 -5.65 0.57 2.70
C ILE A 130 -4.23 0.09 3.00
N ASP A 131 -3.34 0.99 3.43
CA ASP A 131 -1.95 0.67 3.75
C ASP A 131 -1.82 -0.09 5.09
N HIS A 132 -0.77 -0.91 5.19
CA HIS A 132 -0.24 -1.49 6.44
C HIS A 132 -1.27 -2.19 7.36
N LEU A 133 -2.11 -3.05 6.79
CA LEU A 133 -3.19 -3.76 7.49
C LEU A 133 -4.23 -2.79 8.12
N GLY A 134 -4.31 -1.55 7.63
CA GLY A 134 -5.08 -0.47 8.24
C GLY A 134 -4.43 0.15 9.49
N GLY A 135 -3.31 -0.41 9.96
CA GLY A 135 -2.63 0.06 11.17
C GLY A 135 -1.84 1.35 10.94
N ARG A 136 -1.27 1.90 12.01
CA ARG A 136 -0.60 3.22 12.01
C ARG A 136 0.74 3.29 11.25
N GLY A 137 1.19 2.21 10.64
CA GLY A 137 2.49 2.09 9.96
C GLY A 137 3.67 1.93 10.93
N GLY A 138 4.86 1.68 10.39
CA GLY A 138 6.04 1.31 11.20
C GLY A 138 6.69 2.41 12.07
N LEU A 139 6.00 3.53 12.35
CA LEU A 139 6.40 4.50 13.38
C LEU A 139 5.67 4.30 14.71
N THR A 140 4.67 3.41 14.74
CA THR A 140 3.97 3.08 15.98
C THR A 140 4.84 2.28 16.95
N THR A 141 4.67 2.55 18.25
CA THR A 141 5.27 1.76 19.33
C THR A 141 4.36 0.64 19.81
N LEU A 142 3.09 0.64 19.39
CA LEU A 142 2.12 -0.40 19.72
C LEU A 142 2.52 -1.72 19.06
N LYS A 143 2.25 -2.84 19.76
CA LYS A 143 2.55 -4.19 19.28
C LYS A 143 1.36 -5.12 19.43
N ASP A 144 1.38 -6.19 18.64
CA ASP A 144 0.44 -7.30 18.66
C ASP A 144 -1.02 -6.80 18.63
N HIS A 145 -1.86 -7.25 19.56
CA HIS A 145 -3.26 -6.87 19.62
C HIS A 145 -3.48 -5.36 19.84
N ASP A 146 -2.59 -4.69 20.58
CA ASP A 146 -2.71 -3.25 20.82
C ASP A 146 -2.51 -2.44 19.52
N ALA A 147 -1.73 -2.97 18.58
CA ALA A 147 -1.53 -2.37 17.26
C ALA A 147 -2.66 -2.64 16.25
N MET A 148 -3.61 -3.51 16.60
CA MET A 148 -4.60 -4.08 15.67
C MET A 148 -6.05 -3.86 16.12
N THR A 149 -6.28 -2.84 16.96
CA THR A 149 -7.61 -2.52 17.50
C THR A 149 -8.61 -2.05 16.44
N HIS A 150 -8.13 -1.49 15.32
CA HIS A 150 -8.92 -1.02 14.18
C HIS A 150 -9.41 -2.14 13.23
N ILE A 151 -8.91 -3.36 13.38
CA ILE A 151 -9.19 -4.47 12.45
C ILE A 151 -10.70 -4.69 12.22
N PRO A 152 -11.58 -4.73 13.24
CA PRO A 152 -13.01 -4.94 13.02
C PRO A 152 -13.66 -3.91 12.08
N GLU A 153 -13.28 -2.63 12.21
CA GLU A 153 -13.77 -1.55 11.35
C GLU A 153 -13.23 -1.68 9.92
N MET A 154 -11.95 -2.02 9.78
CA MET A 154 -11.33 -2.21 8.47
C MET A 154 -11.91 -3.43 7.73
N LEU A 155 -12.15 -4.55 8.41
CA LEU A 155 -12.76 -5.74 7.80
C LEU A 155 -14.19 -5.47 7.32
N ALA A 156 -14.93 -4.56 7.97
CA ALA A 156 -16.27 -4.16 7.51
C ALA A 156 -16.26 -3.49 6.13
N LEU A 157 -15.13 -2.92 5.71
CA LEU A 157 -14.96 -2.31 4.39
C LEU A 157 -14.86 -3.35 3.26
N ALA A 158 -14.69 -4.63 3.58
CA ALA A 158 -14.64 -5.71 2.58
C ALA A 158 -15.94 -5.81 1.75
N LYS A 159 -17.05 -5.26 2.25
CA LYS A 159 -18.34 -5.11 1.54
C LYS A 159 -18.21 -4.29 0.25
N HIS A 160 -17.20 -3.43 0.14
CA HIS A 160 -16.94 -2.59 -1.01
C HIS A 160 -15.97 -3.27 -1.98
N PRO A 161 -16.39 -3.65 -3.19
CA PRO A 161 -15.54 -4.37 -4.15
C PRO A 161 -14.35 -3.53 -4.64
N ASN A 162 -14.42 -2.20 -4.50
CA ASN A 162 -13.40 -1.24 -4.90
C ASN A 162 -12.40 -0.89 -3.78
N VAL A 163 -12.43 -1.61 -2.66
CA VAL A 163 -11.46 -1.48 -1.55
C VAL A 163 -10.59 -2.74 -1.46
N ALA A 164 -9.27 -2.54 -1.42
CA ALA A 164 -8.26 -3.58 -1.18
C ALA A 164 -7.36 -3.21 0.00
N VAL A 165 -6.61 -4.18 0.53
CA VAL A 165 -5.73 -3.98 1.69
C VAL A 165 -4.31 -4.42 1.35
N LYS A 166 -3.35 -3.57 1.68
CA LYS A 166 -1.94 -3.93 1.73
C LYS A 166 -1.60 -4.50 3.08
N VAL A 167 -1.33 -5.80 3.13
CA VAL A 167 -0.85 -6.52 4.32
C VAL A 167 0.66 -6.37 4.50
N THR A 168 1.12 -5.12 4.35
CA THR A 168 2.54 -4.73 4.36
C THR A 168 3.03 -4.38 5.76
N GLY A 169 4.29 -4.65 6.07
CA GLY A 169 4.90 -4.23 7.34
C GLY A 169 4.43 -5.03 8.56
N ALA A 170 3.79 -6.18 8.35
CA ALA A 170 3.26 -7.03 9.41
C ALA A 170 4.28 -7.34 10.52
N PRO A 171 5.55 -7.74 10.23
CA PRO A 171 6.56 -7.99 11.27
C PRO A 171 6.81 -6.78 12.18
N GLY A 172 6.70 -5.55 11.65
CA GLY A 172 6.88 -4.33 12.42
C GLY A 172 5.84 -4.13 13.52
N TYR A 173 4.70 -4.83 13.47
CA TYR A 173 3.67 -4.78 14.51
C TYR A 173 3.82 -5.87 15.57
N SER A 174 4.70 -6.87 15.40
CA SER A 174 4.79 -7.96 16.37
C SER A 174 5.85 -7.72 17.45
N ALA A 175 5.58 -8.17 18.68
CA ALA A 175 6.61 -8.34 19.70
C ALA A 175 7.25 -9.75 19.66
N GLU A 176 6.71 -10.65 18.84
CA GLU A 176 7.21 -12.01 18.68
C GLU A 176 8.41 -12.06 17.72
N THR A 177 9.15 -13.16 17.75
CA THR A 177 10.16 -13.48 16.74
C THR A 177 9.52 -14.09 15.49
N TYR A 178 10.29 -14.17 14.40
CA TYR A 178 9.88 -14.91 13.20
C TYR A 178 9.36 -16.33 13.59
N PRO A 179 8.22 -16.78 13.04
CA PRO A 179 7.49 -16.21 11.89
C PRO A 179 6.31 -15.28 12.25
N PHE A 180 6.32 -14.66 13.44
CA PHE A 180 5.31 -13.68 13.89
C PHE A 180 3.86 -14.21 13.94
N PRO A 181 3.57 -15.29 14.68
CA PRO A 181 2.25 -15.97 14.67
C PRO A 181 1.02 -15.08 14.89
N ILE A 182 1.09 -14.09 15.80
CA ILE A 182 -0.02 -13.14 16.02
C ILE A 182 -0.33 -12.41 14.73
N MET A 183 0.68 -11.95 14.00
CA MET A 183 0.47 -11.22 12.77
C MET A 183 -0.05 -12.09 11.63
N GLN A 184 0.36 -13.36 11.57
CA GLN A 184 -0.24 -14.33 10.64
C GLN A 184 -1.76 -14.47 10.83
N SER A 185 -2.22 -14.42 12.09
CA SER A 185 -3.67 -14.49 12.39
C SER A 185 -4.45 -13.29 11.84
N TYR A 186 -3.85 -12.09 11.84
CA TYR A 186 -4.46 -10.89 11.25
C TYR A 186 -4.39 -10.90 9.73
N VAL A 187 -3.28 -11.36 9.15
CA VAL A 187 -3.17 -11.57 7.70
C VAL A 187 -4.28 -12.51 7.22
N ARG A 188 -4.54 -13.61 7.94
CA ARG A 188 -5.63 -14.54 7.61
C ARG A 188 -7.01 -13.90 7.69
N GLN A 189 -7.30 -13.13 8.74
CA GLN A 189 -8.59 -12.43 8.86
C GLN A 189 -8.84 -11.47 7.69
N ILE A 190 -7.81 -10.73 7.27
CA ILE A 190 -7.89 -9.82 6.12
C ILE A 190 -8.10 -10.62 4.84
N PHE A 191 -7.35 -11.69 4.64
CA PHE A 191 -7.50 -12.58 3.49
C PHE A 191 -8.91 -13.17 3.39
N ASP A 192 -9.45 -13.70 4.50
CA ASP A 192 -10.77 -14.32 4.55
C ASP A 192 -11.89 -13.31 4.21
N ALA A 193 -11.70 -12.02 4.52
CA ALA A 193 -12.66 -10.96 4.23
C ALA A 193 -12.53 -10.37 2.81
N PHE A 194 -11.31 -10.06 2.37
CA PHE A 194 -11.07 -9.35 1.10
C PHE A 194 -10.85 -10.29 -0.08
N GLY A 195 -10.35 -11.50 0.19
CA GLY A 195 -9.92 -12.47 -0.82
C GLY A 195 -8.52 -12.19 -1.38
N PRO A 196 -7.99 -13.12 -2.20
CA PRO A 196 -6.64 -13.05 -2.75
C PRO A 196 -6.44 -11.89 -3.73
N GLU A 197 -7.50 -11.47 -4.44
CA GLU A 197 -7.43 -10.39 -5.44
C GLU A 197 -7.41 -8.99 -4.82
N ARG A 198 -7.62 -8.87 -3.50
CA ARG A 198 -7.69 -7.60 -2.77
C ARG A 198 -6.83 -7.59 -1.50
N THR A 199 -5.90 -8.52 -1.39
CA THR A 199 -4.94 -8.63 -0.29
C THR A 199 -3.53 -8.60 -0.87
N PHE A 200 -2.78 -7.52 -0.65
CA PHE A 200 -1.49 -7.30 -1.31
C PHE A 200 -0.32 -7.37 -0.32
N TRP A 201 0.63 -8.24 -0.58
CA TRP A 201 1.85 -8.35 0.20
C TRP A 201 2.84 -7.20 -0.09
N GLY A 202 3.73 -6.95 0.87
CA GLY A 202 4.95 -6.16 0.69
C GLY A 202 5.64 -5.90 2.03
N THR A 203 6.85 -5.34 1.99
CA THR A 203 7.72 -5.35 3.17
C THR A 203 7.53 -4.17 4.12
N ASP A 204 7.48 -2.93 3.62
CA ASP A 204 7.80 -1.71 4.42
C ASP A 204 9.20 -1.79 5.05
N ILE A 205 10.16 -2.36 4.29
CA ILE A 205 11.46 -2.87 4.79
C ILE A 205 12.26 -1.91 5.66
N THR A 206 12.24 -0.60 5.40
CA THR A 206 13.04 0.40 6.13
C THR A 206 12.69 0.50 7.62
N LYS A 207 11.56 -0.11 8.02
CA LYS A 207 11.06 -0.13 9.40
C LYS A 207 10.97 -1.55 9.95
N MET A 208 11.37 -2.57 9.18
CA MET A 208 11.19 -3.96 9.59
C MET A 208 12.28 -4.41 10.57
N PRO A 209 11.91 -5.20 11.60
CA PRO A 209 12.87 -5.80 12.52
C PRO A 209 13.57 -7.03 11.95
N CYS A 210 13.28 -7.39 10.69
CA CYS A 210 13.72 -8.62 10.03
C CYS A 210 14.14 -8.37 8.58
N SER A 211 14.69 -9.40 7.94
CA SER A 211 15.18 -9.35 6.56
C SER A 211 14.06 -9.31 5.51
N TRP A 212 14.41 -8.92 4.27
CA TRP A 212 13.51 -9.06 3.11
C TRP A 212 13.05 -10.51 2.92
N ARG A 213 13.97 -11.47 3.11
CA ARG A 213 13.68 -12.90 3.03
C ARG A 213 12.62 -13.29 4.05
N GLU A 214 12.78 -12.94 5.33
CA GLU A 214 11.80 -13.25 6.37
C GLU A 214 10.43 -12.59 6.10
N CYS A 215 10.41 -11.36 5.54
CA CYS A 215 9.15 -10.73 5.12
C CYS A 215 8.43 -11.54 4.03
N ALA A 216 9.17 -12.11 3.08
CA ALA A 216 8.63 -12.91 1.99
C ALA A 216 8.23 -14.32 2.46
N THR A 217 9.12 -15.02 3.17
CA THR A 217 8.90 -16.40 3.63
C THR A 217 7.82 -16.50 4.70
N MET A 218 7.59 -15.44 5.48
CA MET A 218 6.41 -15.35 6.35
C MET A 218 5.12 -15.62 5.57
N PHE A 219 5.02 -15.21 4.30
CA PHE A 219 3.84 -15.44 3.46
C PHE A 219 3.93 -16.71 2.62
N THR A 220 5.10 -16.99 2.04
CA THR A 220 5.25 -18.09 1.06
C THR A 220 5.50 -19.45 1.71
N GLU A 221 6.08 -19.48 2.91
CA GLU A 221 6.47 -20.71 3.62
C GLU A 221 5.66 -20.92 4.92
N GLU A 222 5.31 -19.84 5.63
CA GLU A 222 4.75 -19.92 7.00
C GLU A 222 3.22 -19.74 7.08
N LEU A 223 2.54 -19.49 5.95
CA LEU A 223 1.07 -19.47 5.85
C LEU A 223 0.57 -20.71 5.11
N PRO A 224 0.49 -21.90 5.75
CA PRO A 224 0.14 -23.15 5.07
C PRO A 224 -1.29 -23.20 4.52
N TRP A 225 -2.14 -22.23 4.89
CA TRP A 225 -3.50 -22.08 4.37
C TRP A 225 -3.56 -21.29 3.05
N LEU A 226 -2.49 -20.59 2.67
CA LEU A 226 -2.41 -19.82 1.43
C LEU A 226 -1.99 -20.77 0.30
N SER A 227 -2.92 -21.09 -0.61
CA SER A 227 -2.62 -22.00 -1.72
C SER A 227 -1.61 -21.40 -2.70
N ALA A 228 -1.04 -22.20 -3.60
CA ALA A 228 -0.10 -21.68 -4.61
C ALA A 228 -0.74 -20.62 -5.53
N ASP A 229 -2.02 -20.76 -5.86
CA ASP A 229 -2.76 -19.77 -6.66
C ASP A 229 -3.01 -18.49 -5.87
N ASP A 230 -3.35 -18.60 -4.58
CA ASP A 230 -3.53 -17.44 -3.70
C ASP A 230 -2.20 -16.72 -3.48
N GLN A 231 -1.10 -17.46 -3.28
CA GLN A 231 0.24 -16.90 -3.17
C GLN A 231 0.60 -16.08 -4.41
N ARG A 232 0.35 -16.61 -5.61
CA ARG A 232 0.62 -15.88 -6.87
C ARG A 232 -0.13 -14.54 -6.92
N LEU A 233 -1.40 -14.53 -6.50
CA LEU A 233 -2.21 -13.31 -6.43
C LEU A 233 -1.71 -12.33 -5.37
N VAL A 234 -1.61 -12.79 -4.11
CA VAL A 234 -1.25 -11.96 -2.96
C VAL A 234 0.16 -11.39 -3.07
N MET A 235 1.10 -12.16 -3.63
CA MET A 235 2.51 -11.78 -3.71
C MET A 235 2.86 -10.90 -4.93
N GLY A 236 1.93 -10.67 -5.87
CA GLY A 236 2.24 -9.79 -7.00
C GLY A 236 1.14 -9.59 -8.03
N ASP A 237 0.49 -10.65 -8.51
CA ASP A 237 -0.40 -10.53 -9.67
C ASP A 237 -1.62 -9.65 -9.37
N ALA A 238 -2.17 -9.75 -8.16
CA ALA A 238 -3.34 -8.97 -7.78
C ALA A 238 -3.03 -7.47 -7.67
N VAL A 239 -1.88 -7.09 -7.09
CA VAL A 239 -1.48 -5.67 -7.01
C VAL A 239 -1.15 -5.11 -8.39
N CYS A 240 -0.53 -5.90 -9.27
CA CYS A 240 -0.28 -5.49 -10.66
C CYS A 240 -1.61 -5.25 -11.40
N ALA A 241 -2.58 -6.16 -11.29
CA ALA A 241 -3.90 -5.97 -11.88
C ALA A 241 -4.65 -4.77 -11.28
N TRP A 242 -4.60 -4.62 -9.95
CA TRP A 242 -5.31 -3.57 -9.22
C TRP A 242 -4.80 -2.18 -9.56
N TRP A 243 -3.49 -1.99 -9.72
CA TRP A 243 -2.91 -0.70 -10.09
C TRP A 243 -2.60 -0.54 -11.59
N GLY A 244 -2.87 -1.56 -12.41
CA GLY A 244 -2.60 -1.52 -13.84
C GLY A 244 -1.11 -1.57 -14.21
N TRP A 245 -0.27 -2.15 -13.35
CA TRP A 245 1.16 -2.25 -13.59
C TRP A 245 1.49 -3.40 -14.56
N ASN A 246 1.95 -3.03 -15.76
CA ASN A 246 2.46 -3.99 -16.73
C ASN A 246 4.00 -4.01 -16.72
N ARG A 247 4.58 -4.84 -15.86
CA ARG A 247 6.04 -4.96 -15.69
C ARG A 247 6.81 -5.34 -16.96
N ALA A 248 6.14 -5.96 -17.95
CA ALA A 248 6.78 -6.42 -19.19
C ALA A 248 6.79 -5.37 -20.30
N ALA A 249 6.02 -4.28 -20.15
CA ALA A 249 5.92 -3.20 -21.14
C ALA A 249 6.77 -1.96 -20.79
N GLU A 250 7.45 -1.99 -19.65
CA GLU A 250 8.34 -0.92 -19.16
C GLU A 250 9.79 -1.09 -19.65
#